data_AF-A0A2X3GHT9-F1
#
_entry.id   AF-A0A2X3GHT9-F1
#
_cell.length_a   1.000
_cell.length_b   1.000
_cell.length_c   1.000
_cell.angle_alpha   90.00
_cell.angle_beta   90.00
_cell.angle_gamma   90.00
#
_symmetry.space_group_name_H-M   'P 1'
#
loop_
_entity.id
_entity.type
_entity.pdbx_description
1 polymer ?
#
loop_
_entity_poly.entity_id
_entity_poly.type
_entity_poly.pdbx_seq_one_letter_code
_entity_poly.pdbx_strand_id
1 'polypeptide(L)'
;MRATSEEIAIFVAVVESGSFSRAAEQLGQANSAVSRAVKKLESKLGVSLLNRTTRQLSLTEEGERYFRRMQVVLQEMAAAENDLLETRTTPRACCG
;
A
#
# COMPACT_ATOMS: atom_id res chain seq x y z
N MET A 1 10.45 -4.77 12.46
CA MET A 1 9.81 -4.83 11.12
C MET A 1 10.41 -3.71 10.26
N ARG A 2 11.08 -4.01 9.13
CA ARG A 2 11.87 -3.00 8.36
C ARG A 2 11.21 -2.52 7.05
N ALA A 3 9.96 -2.86 6.78
CA ALA A 3 9.16 -2.17 5.75
C ALA A 3 8.26 -1.16 6.49
N THR A 4 8.42 0.12 6.18
CA THR A 4 7.53 1.16 6.72
C THR A 4 6.22 1.08 5.96
N SER A 5 5.08 1.07 6.65
CA SER A 5 3.73 0.91 6.07
C SER A 5 3.48 1.85 4.88
N GLU A 6 4.08 3.02 4.89
CA GLU A 6 4.04 4.01 3.82
C GLU A 6 4.63 3.50 2.49
N GLU A 7 5.75 2.77 2.51
CA GLU A 7 6.37 2.21 1.28
C GLU A 7 5.44 1.17 0.61
N ILE A 8 4.74 0.39 1.43
CA ILE A 8 3.79 -0.64 0.97
C ILE A 8 2.53 0.04 0.42
N ALA A 9 1.98 1.02 1.13
CA ALA A 9 0.83 1.79 0.67
C ALA A 9 1.11 2.50 -0.67
N ILE A 10 2.30 3.10 -0.80
CA ILE A 10 2.74 3.72 -2.05
C ILE A 10 2.83 2.68 -3.19
N PHE A 11 3.43 1.52 -2.92
CA PHE A 11 3.53 0.45 -3.92
C PHE A 11 2.15 -0.04 -4.38
N VAL A 12 1.24 -0.27 -3.43
CA VAL A 12 -0.15 -0.70 -3.72
C VAL A 12 -0.87 0.34 -4.58
N ALA A 13 -0.82 1.61 -4.21
CA ALA A 13 -1.44 2.69 -4.97
C ALA A 13 -0.87 2.83 -6.40
N VAL A 14 0.45 2.66 -6.57
CA VAL A 14 1.11 2.67 -7.90
C VAL A 14 0.61 1.53 -8.77
N VAL A 15 0.47 0.34 -8.19
CA VAL A 15 -0.05 -0.84 -8.87
C VAL A 15 -1.51 -0.66 -9.26
N GLU A 16 -2.36 -0.20 -8.35
CA GLU A 16 -3.78 0.06 -8.61
C GLU A 16 -3.99 1.17 -9.65
N SER A 17 -3.17 2.22 -9.59
CA SER A 17 -3.25 3.34 -10.52
C SER A 17 -2.67 3.04 -11.91
N GLY A 18 -1.83 2.00 -12.02
CA GLY A 18 -1.07 1.65 -13.22
C GLY A 18 -0.05 2.72 -13.66
N SER A 19 0.19 3.75 -12.83
CA SER A 19 1.05 4.88 -13.16
C SER A 19 1.58 5.57 -11.89
N PHE A 20 2.88 5.87 -11.90
CA PHE A 20 3.53 6.63 -10.83
C PHE A 20 2.92 8.01 -10.63
N SER A 21 2.57 8.70 -11.73
CA SER A 21 1.97 10.03 -11.68
C SER A 21 0.60 10.03 -11.02
N ARG A 22 -0.28 9.10 -11.43
CA ARG A 22 -1.62 8.99 -10.83
C ARG A 22 -1.56 8.62 -9.36
N ALA A 23 -0.67 7.69 -8.99
CA ALA A 23 -0.51 7.32 -7.58
C ALA A 23 0.05 8.46 -6.74
N ALA A 24 0.99 9.24 -7.27
CA ALA A 24 1.52 10.43 -6.60
C ALA A 24 0.42 11.47 -6.36
N GLU A 25 -0.44 11.70 -7.34
CA GLU A 25 -1.61 12.59 -7.19
C GLU A 25 -2.61 12.06 -6.15
N GLN A 26 -2.94 10.76 -6.17
CA GLN A 26 -3.84 10.16 -5.19
C GLN A 26 -3.31 10.23 -3.76
N LEU A 27 -2.00 10.05 -3.58
CA LEU A 27 -1.36 10.07 -2.27
C LEU A 27 -0.94 11.48 -1.82
N GLY A 28 -1.12 12.50 -2.67
CA GLY A 28 -0.63 13.86 -2.40
C GLY A 28 0.89 13.94 -2.26
N GLN A 29 1.64 13.02 -2.87
CA GLN A 29 3.10 12.95 -2.79
C GLN A 29 3.76 13.36 -4.10
N ALA A 30 5.03 13.73 -4.04
CA ALA A 30 5.81 13.99 -5.26
C ALA A 30 6.14 12.68 -5.99
N ASN A 31 6.12 12.69 -7.32
CA ASN A 31 6.56 11.56 -8.17
C ASN A 31 7.93 11.01 -7.79
N SER A 32 8.85 11.90 -7.38
CA SER A 32 10.19 11.55 -6.92
C SER A 32 10.16 10.78 -5.59
N ALA A 33 9.24 11.10 -4.68
CA ALA A 33 9.04 10.38 -3.42
C ALA A 33 8.47 8.99 -3.68
N VAL A 34 7.43 8.90 -4.52
CA VAL A 34 6.81 7.62 -4.91
C VAL A 34 7.83 6.67 -5.54
N SER A 35 8.61 7.15 -6.52
CA SER A 35 9.64 6.35 -7.18
C SER A 35 10.76 5.91 -6.23
N ARG A 36 11.15 6.77 -5.27
CA ARG A 36 12.15 6.43 -4.24
C ARG A 36 11.63 5.38 -3.26
N ALA A 37 10.39 5.50 -2.81
CA ALA A 37 9.77 4.55 -1.88
C ALA A 37 9.69 3.15 -2.51
N VAL A 38 9.24 3.06 -3.76
CA VAL A 38 9.21 1.81 -4.53
C VAL A 38 10.61 1.23 -4.72
N LYS A 39 11.60 2.04 -5.15
CA LYS A 39 12.99 1.54 -5.28
C LYS A 39 13.55 1.03 -3.96
N LYS A 40 13.24 1.70 -2.86
CA LYS A 40 13.70 1.31 -1.53
C LYS A 40 13.05 0.00 -1.09
N LEU A 41 11.78 -0.21 -1.42
CA LEU A 41 11.08 -1.48 -1.21
C LEU A 41 11.70 -2.62 -2.02
N GLU A 42 11.93 -2.40 -3.32
CA GLU A 42 12.61 -3.36 -4.21
C GLU A 42 14.01 -3.70 -3.67
N SER A 43 14.79 -2.68 -3.27
CA SER A 43 16.13 -2.87 -2.70
C SER A 43 16.13 -3.61 -1.36
N LYS A 44 15.07 -3.46 -0.55
CA LYS A 44 14.94 -4.16 0.74
C LYS A 44 14.58 -5.63 0.56
N LEU A 45 13.73 -5.92 -0.43
CA LEU A 45 13.29 -7.27 -0.74
C LEU A 45 14.31 -8.02 -1.62
N GLY A 46 15.19 -7.30 -2.31
CA GLY A 46 16.17 -7.87 -3.23
C GLY A 46 15.57 -8.38 -4.53
N VAL A 47 14.34 -7.99 -4.86
CA VAL A 47 13.60 -8.45 -6.04
C VAL A 47 12.99 -7.25 -6.77
N SER A 48 12.80 -7.39 -8.09
CA SER A 48 12.13 -6.39 -8.91
C SER A 48 10.63 -6.67 -8.90
N LEU A 49 9.84 -5.76 -8.34
CA LEU A 49 8.38 -5.91 -8.24
C LEU A 49 7.68 -5.33 -9.47
N LEU A 50 8.32 -4.37 -10.15
CA LEU A 50 7.74 -3.65 -11.28
C LEU A 50 8.66 -3.72 -12.50
N ASN A 51 8.08 -4.08 -13.64
CA ASN A 51 8.67 -3.91 -14.95
C ASN A 51 8.43 -2.48 -15.44
N ARG A 52 9.48 -1.67 -15.41
CA ARG A 52 9.48 -0.29 -15.89
C ARG A 52 9.71 -0.25 -17.40
N THR A 53 8.75 -0.72 -18.19
CA THR A 53 8.75 -0.41 -19.62
C THR A 53 8.21 1.01 -19.80
N THR A 54 8.98 1.89 -20.45
CA THR A 54 8.72 3.34 -20.60
C THR A 54 7.36 3.72 -21.23
N ARG A 55 6.54 2.74 -21.61
CA ARG A 55 5.18 2.90 -22.15
C ARG A 55 4.07 2.30 -21.28
N GLN A 56 4.37 1.34 -20.40
CA GLN A 56 3.39 0.71 -19.51
C GLN A 56 4.09 0.20 -18.24
N LEU A 57 3.51 0.53 -17.08
CA LEU A 57 3.86 -0.09 -15.82
C LEU A 57 3.28 -1.51 -15.82
N SER A 58 4.12 -2.54 -15.72
CA SER A 58 3.67 -3.92 -15.58
C SER A 58 4.23 -4.51 -14.29
N LEU A 59 3.47 -5.34 -13.60
CA LEU A 59 3.99 -6.09 -12.46
C LEU A 59 4.79 -7.29 -12.93
N THR A 60 5.77 -7.68 -12.12
CA THR A 60 6.39 -9.00 -12.22
C THR A 60 5.52 -10.03 -11.50
N GLU A 61 5.72 -11.32 -11.77
CA GLU A 61 5.03 -12.40 -11.05
C GLU A 61 5.25 -12.30 -9.53
N GLU A 62 6.47 -11.94 -9.11
CA GLU A 62 6.80 -11.67 -7.71
C GLU A 62 6.06 -10.43 -7.18
N GLY A 63 5.96 -9.38 -7.99
CA GLY A 63 5.19 -8.16 -7.71
C GLY A 63 3.71 -8.44 -7.48
N GLU A 64 3.07 -9.24 -8.34
CA GLU A 64 1.67 -9.63 -8.21
C GLU A 64 1.41 -10.46 -6.95
N ARG A 65 2.31 -11.42 -6.66
CA ARG A 65 2.21 -12.25 -5.46
C ARG A 65 2.35 -11.41 -4.19
N TYR A 66 3.29 -10.48 -4.19
CA TYR A 66 3.51 -9.57 -3.07
C TYR A 66 2.33 -8.61 -2.89
N PHE A 67 1.84 -8.03 -3.98
CA PHE A 67 0.68 -7.13 -3.99
C PHE A 67 -0.56 -7.81 -3.40
N ARG A 68 -0.93 -9.00 -3.89
CA ARG A 68 -2.09 -9.74 -3.36
C ARG A 68 -1.98 -10.00 -1.86
N ARG A 69 -0.79 -10.36 -1.39
CA ARG A 69 -0.58 -10.65 0.03
C ARG A 69 -0.64 -9.39 0.89
N MET A 70 -0.07 -8.28 0.41
CA MET A 70 -0.12 -7.00 1.11
C MET A 70 -1.51 -6.38 1.12
N GLN A 71 -2.28 -6.52 0.04
CA GLN A 71 -3.66 -6.04 -0.01
C GLN A 71 -4.51 -6.70 1.10
N VAL A 72 -4.39 -8.01 1.29
CA VAL A 72 -5.08 -8.71 2.39
C VAL A 72 -4.63 -8.17 3.74
N VAL A 73 -3.31 -8.02 3.97
CA VAL A 73 -2.81 -7.51 5.25
C VAL A 73 -3.30 -6.09 5.53
N LEU A 74 -3.33 -5.21 4.52
CA LEU A 74 -3.85 -3.85 4.69
C LEU A 74 -5.34 -3.83 4.98
N GLN A 75 -6.12 -4.72 4.36
CA GLN A 75 -7.55 -4.88 4.66
C GLN A 75 -7.77 -5.40 6.07
N GLU A 76 -7.00 -6.39 6.51
CA GLU A 76 -7.07 -6.92 7.89
C GLU A 76 -6.66 -5.87 8.92
N MET A 77 -5.64 -5.05 8.62
CA MET A 77 -5.27 -3.92 9.48
C MET A 77 -6.40 -2.89 9.57
N ALA A 78 -6.97 -2.49 8.43
CA ALA A 78 -8.09 -1.56 8.40
C ALA A 78 -9.32 -2.13 9.12
N ALA A 79 -9.60 -3.43 8.98
CA ALA A 79 -10.67 -4.12 9.69
C ALA A 79 -10.43 -4.13 11.20
N ALA A 80 -9.20 -4.41 11.65
CA ALA A 80 -8.83 -4.35 13.06
C ALA A 80 -8.94 -2.92 13.64
N GLU A 81 -8.55 -1.90 12.87
CA GLU A 81 -8.75 -0.50 13.25
C GLU A 81 -10.25 -0.14 13.34
N ASN A 82 -11.05 -0.61 12.39
CA ASN A 82 -12.49 -0.41 12.37
C ASN A 82 -13.19 -1.12 13.53
N ASP A 83 -12.81 -2.35 13.88
CA ASP A 83 -13.33 -3.09 15.03
C ASP A 83 -13.09 -2.34 16.36
N LEU A 84 -11.91 -1.73 16.52
CA LEU A 84 -11.59 -0.88 17.67
C LEU A 84 -12.40 0.43 17.68
N LEU A 85 -12.68 1.01 16.52
CA LEU A 85 -13.54 2.19 16.40
C LEU A 85 -15.00 1.86 16.71
N GLU A 86 -15.52 0.74 16.21
CA GLU A 86 -16.87 0.24 16.48
C GLU A 86 -17.07 -0.05 17.98
N THR A 87 -16.07 -0.64 18.64
CA THR A 87 -16.09 -0.92 20.08
C THR A 87 -16.15 0.37 20.94
N ARG A 88 -15.63 1.51 20.44
CA ARG A 88 -15.78 2.82 21.11
C ARG A 88 -17.17 3.44 20.95
N THR A 89 -17.92 3.00 19.94
CA THR A 89 -19.29 3.46 19.66
C THR A 89 -20.37 2.56 20.22
N THR A 90 -20.04 1.49 20.96
CA THR A 90 -21.05 0.86 21.82
C THR A 90 -21.49 1.87 22.87
N PRO A 91 -22.73 2.39 22.79
CA PRO A 91 -23.19 3.43 23.67
C PRO A 91 -23.13 2.91 25.10
N ARG A 92 -22.73 3.79 26.01
CA ARG A 92 -23.20 3.74 27.39
C ARG A 92 -24.74 3.82 27.37
N ALA A 93 -25.40 2.70 27.13
CA ALA A 93 -26.72 2.44 27.67
C ALA A 93 -26.51 1.70 29.00
N CYS A 94 -25.91 2.42 29.95
CA CYS A 94 -26.03 2.09 31.37
C CYS A 94 -27.36 2.68 31.87
N CYS A 95 -28.10 1.86 32.59
CA CYS A 95 -29.09 2.21 33.62
C CYS A 95 -30.39 2.90 33.17
N GLY A 96 -31.52 2.33 33.63
CA GLY A 96 -32.78 3.04 33.84
C GLY A 96 -34.00 2.21 33.50
#